data_AF-A0A7X8BGJ1-F1
#
_entry.id   AF-A0A7X8BGJ1-F1
#
_cell.length_a   1.000
_cell.length_b   1.000
_cell.length_c   1.000
_cell.angle_alpha   90.00
_cell.angle_beta   90.00
_cell.angle_gamma   90.00
#
_symmetry.space_group_name_H-M   'P 1'
#
loop_
_entity.id
_entity.type
_entity.pdbx_description
1 polymer ?
#
loop_
_entity_poly.entity_id
_entity_poly.type
_entity_poly.pdbx_seq_one_letter_code
_entity_poly.pdbx_strand_id
1 'polypeptide(L)'
;MTAWSGRGLHDGAAVRPWRYRLDVDPSTGVVKGDLAVEGWEESRAMADWAEARRGGPVRITLVGIAVELEIGILGVRVHESGHYSETDIQVEGRFSRCP
;
A
#
# COMPACT_ATOMS: atom_id res chain seq x y z
N MET A 1 13.23 -6.18 12.43
CA MET A 1 12.20 -5.53 11.62
C MET A 1 12.50 -4.04 11.59
N THR A 2 12.51 -3.45 10.39
CA THR A 2 12.75 -2.04 10.15
C THR A 2 11.46 -1.42 9.64
N ALA A 3 11.00 -0.34 10.27
CA ALA A 3 9.80 0.36 9.85
C ALA A 3 10.13 1.36 8.74
N TRP A 4 9.45 1.22 7.60
CA TRP A 4 9.45 2.18 6.50
C TRP A 4 8.15 2.96 6.52
N SER A 5 8.25 4.29 6.45
CA SER A 5 7.08 5.14 6.28
C SER A 5 7.36 6.25 5.30
N GLY A 6 6.32 6.70 4.60
CA GLY A 6 6.45 7.72 3.57
C GLY A 6 5.15 7.92 2.80
N ARG A 7 5.27 8.56 1.64
CA ARG A 7 4.15 8.88 0.76
C ARG A 7 4.54 8.66 -0.69
N GLY A 8 3.61 8.10 -1.46
CA GLY A 8 3.80 7.85 -2.88
C GLY A 8 4.16 6.39 -3.13
N LEU A 9 3.39 5.78 -4.03
CA LEU A 9 3.72 4.48 -4.62
C LEU A 9 3.42 4.50 -6.12
N HIS A 10 4.18 3.72 -6.87
CA HIS A 10 3.91 3.43 -8.26
C HIS A 10 3.20 2.08 -8.37
N ASP A 11 2.14 2.04 -9.16
CA ASP A 11 1.49 0.82 -9.64
C ASP A 11 1.53 0.86 -11.17
N GLY A 12 2.53 0.20 -11.75
CA GLY A 12 2.90 0.39 -13.15
C GLY A 12 3.26 1.85 -13.44
N ALA A 13 2.55 2.47 -14.39
CA ALA A 13 2.75 3.88 -14.75
C ALA A 13 1.99 4.86 -13.84
N ALA A 14 1.07 4.38 -13.01
CA ALA A 14 0.25 5.25 -12.16
C ALA A 14 1.01 5.62 -10.88
N VAL A 15 1.05 6.92 -10.57
CA VAL A 15 1.54 7.42 -9.28
C VAL A 15 0.35 7.59 -8.35
N ARG A 16 0.40 6.95 -7.19
CA ARG A 16 -0.61 7.05 -6.14
C ARG A 16 -0.02 7.80 -4.96
N PRO A 17 -0.61 8.94 -4.52
CA PRO A 17 -0.07 9.75 -3.42
C PRO A 17 -0.36 9.16 -2.03
N TRP A 18 -0.52 7.84 -1.93
CA TRP A 18 -0.91 7.17 -0.69
C TRP A 18 0.23 7.16 0.31
N ARG A 19 -0.11 7.27 1.59
CA ARG A 19 0.81 7.04 2.69
C ARG A 19 1.05 5.54 2.80
N TYR A 20 2.25 5.16 3.20
CA TYR A 20 2.56 3.78 3.55
C TYR A 20 3.24 3.75 4.91
N ARG A 21 2.97 2.68 5.66
CA ARG A 21 3.69 2.29 6.87
C ARG A 21 3.89 0.80 6.82
N LEU A 22 5.12 0.37 6.61
CA LEU A 22 5.48 -1.02 6.35
C LEU A 22 6.59 -1.47 7.31
N ASP A 23 6.36 -2.55 8.01
CA ASP A 23 7.38 -3.30 8.73
C ASP A 23 8.06 -4.28 7.79
N VAL A 24 9.36 -4.12 7.66
CA VAL A 24 10.20 -4.90 6.76
C VAL A 24 11.12 -5.79 7.57
N ASP A 25 11.11 -7.08 7.29
CA ASP A 25 12.10 -8.01 7.79
C ASP A 25 13.17 -8.26 6.72
N PRO A 26 14.36 -7.65 6.84
CA PRO A 26 15.42 -7.83 5.84
C PRO A 26 16.00 -9.25 5.81
N SER A 27 15.79 -10.06 6.85
CA SER A 27 16.33 -11.43 6.91
C SER A 27 15.46 -12.43 6.13
N THR A 28 14.15 -12.18 6.07
CA THR A 28 13.18 -13.03 5.36
C THR A 28 12.65 -12.39 4.09
N GLY A 29 12.88 -11.08 3.90
CA GLY A 29 12.34 -10.29 2.81
C GLY A 29 10.83 -10.02 2.95
N VAL A 30 10.21 -10.37 4.07
CA VAL A 30 8.79 -10.20 4.33
C VAL A 30 8.49 -8.74 4.66
N VAL A 31 7.39 -8.24 4.10
CA VAL A 31 6.90 -6.89 4.32
C VAL A 31 5.44 -6.95 4.76
N LYS A 32 5.07 -6.23 5.83
CA LYS A 32 3.69 -6.16 6.31
C LYS A 32 3.36 -4.73 6.72
N GLY A 33 2.12 -4.32 6.61
CA GLY A 33 1.69 -3.03 7.14
C GLY A 33 0.48 -2.49 6.41
N ASP A 34 0.43 -1.17 6.27
CA ASP A 34 -0.76 -0.47 5.81
C ASP A 34 -0.43 0.58 4.74
N LEU A 35 -1.34 0.71 3.79
CA LEU A 35 -1.43 1.83 2.86
C LEU A 35 -2.63 2.69 3.27
N ALA A 36 -2.49 4.01 3.31
CA ALA A 36 -3.57 4.89 3.75
C ALA A 36 -3.71 6.13 2.86
N VAL A 37 -4.93 6.59 2.66
CA VAL A 37 -5.20 7.88 2.03
C VAL A 37 -6.37 8.57 2.70
N GLU A 38 -6.28 9.89 2.78
CA GLU A 38 -7.34 10.79 3.25
C GLU A 38 -7.90 11.55 2.05
N GLY A 39 -9.17 11.91 2.12
CA GLY A 39 -9.87 12.60 1.04
C GLY A 39 -10.96 11.73 0.45
N TRP A 40 -12.08 12.34 0.06
CA TRP A 40 -13.27 11.60 -0.34
C TRP A 40 -13.08 10.85 -1.67
N GLU A 41 -12.58 11.53 -2.69
CA GLU A 41 -12.34 10.93 -3.99
C GLU A 41 -11.19 9.92 -3.94
N GLU A 42 -10.13 10.24 -3.19
CA GLU A 42 -8.96 9.39 -3.05
C GLU A 42 -9.25 8.10 -2.27
N SER A 43 -10.02 8.20 -1.18
CA SER A 43 -10.43 7.05 -0.36
C SER A 43 -11.26 6.07 -1.19
N ARG A 44 -12.24 6.58 -1.93
CA ARG A 44 -13.05 5.76 -2.84
C ARG A 44 -12.20 5.11 -3.93
N ALA A 45 -11.32 5.88 -4.58
CA ALA A 45 -10.43 5.35 -5.61
C ALA A 45 -9.48 4.27 -5.07
N MET A 46 -9.04 4.40 -3.82
CA MET A 46 -8.20 3.41 -3.14
C MET A 46 -8.96 2.13 -2.81
N ALA A 47 -10.20 2.25 -2.32
CA ALA A 47 -11.07 1.10 -2.08
C ALA A 47 -11.38 0.34 -3.38
N ASP A 48 -11.73 1.05 -4.46
CA ASP A 48 -11.99 0.47 -5.78
C ASP A 48 -10.73 -0.23 -6.34
N TRP A 49 -9.57 0.40 -6.18
CA TRP A 49 -8.28 -0.20 -6.56
C TRP A 49 -8.01 -1.51 -5.81
N ALA A 50 -8.33 -1.54 -4.52
CA ALA A 50 -8.09 -2.68 -3.66
C ALA A 50 -8.97 -3.87 -4.06
N GLU A 51 -10.25 -3.61 -4.30
CA GLU A 51 -11.20 -4.64 -4.72
C GLU A 51 -10.81 -5.23 -6.09
N ALA A 52 -10.39 -4.38 -7.04
CA ALA A 52 -9.91 -4.82 -8.35
C ALA A 52 -8.66 -5.73 -8.29
N ARG A 53 -7.91 -5.71 -7.17
CA ARG A 53 -6.63 -6.42 -6.98
C ARG A 53 -6.69 -7.51 -5.91
N ARG A 54 -7.83 -7.68 -5.24
CA ARG A 54 -8.02 -8.57 -4.10
C ARG A 54 -7.67 -10.05 -4.37
N GLY A 55 -7.63 -10.45 -5.65
CA GLY A 55 -7.38 -11.83 -6.08
C GLY A 55 -5.93 -12.20 -6.39
N GLY A 56 -4.97 -11.28 -6.31
CA GLY A 56 -3.59 -11.59 -6.72
C GLY A 56 -2.52 -10.66 -6.17
N PRO A 57 -1.24 -11.05 -6.33
CA PRO A 57 -0.13 -10.19 -5.95
C PRO A 57 -0.11 -8.92 -6.80
N VAL A 58 0.09 -7.79 -6.14
CA VAL A 58 0.23 -6.47 -6.73
C VAL A 58 1.68 -6.05 -6.63
N ARG A 59 2.25 -5.63 -7.75
CA ARG A 59 3.60 -5.05 -7.77
C ARG A 59 3.52 -3.56 -7.58
N ILE A 60 4.18 -3.07 -6.55
CA ILE A 60 4.28 -1.63 -6.27
C ILE A 60 5.74 -1.22 -6.13
N THR A 61 6.05 0.03 -6.41
CA THR A 61 7.35 0.63 -6.10
C THR A 61 7.16 1.81 -5.17
N LEU A 62 7.88 1.83 -4.05
CA LEU A 62 7.82 2.95 -3.09
C LEU A 62 8.58 4.17 -3.64
N VAL A 63 7.92 5.32 -3.68
CA VAL A 63 8.55 6.59 -4.12
C VAL A 63 9.66 6.96 -3.13
N GLY A 64 10.84 7.31 -3.64
CA GLY A 64 12.00 7.73 -2.83
C GLY A 64 12.89 6.60 -2.32
N ILE A 65 12.40 5.35 -2.28
CA ILE A 65 13.20 4.17 -1.87
C ILE A 65 13.58 3.31 -3.10
N ALA A 66 12.86 3.45 -4.22
CA ALA A 66 13.10 2.70 -5.47
C ALA A 66 13.12 1.17 -5.28
N VAL A 67 12.38 0.69 -4.28
CA VAL A 67 12.23 -0.74 -3.96
C VAL A 67 10.89 -1.23 -4.51
N GLU A 68 10.95 -2.31 -5.28
CA GLU A 68 9.78 -3.00 -5.79
C GLU A 68 9.34 -4.11 -4.82
N LEU A 69 8.05 -4.09 -4.49
CA LEU A 69 7.40 -5.02 -3.58
C LEU A 69 6.30 -5.76 -4.31
N GLU A 70 6.16 -7.04 -4.02
CA GLU A 70 5.01 -7.84 -4.40
C GLU A 70 4.14 -8.07 -3.18
N ILE A 71 2.98 -7.39 -3.12
CA ILE A 71 2.06 -7.36 -1.98
C ILE A 71 0.72 -8.03 -2.29
N GLY A 72 0.15 -8.71 -1.31
CA GLY A 72 -1.25 -9.13 -1.29
C GLY A 72 -2.05 -8.20 -0.37
N ILE A 73 -3.31 -8.00 -0.71
CA ILE A 73 -4.27 -7.22 0.10
C ILE A 73 -4.91 -8.16 1.11
N LEU A 74 -4.72 -7.89 2.40
CA LEU A 74 -5.29 -8.66 3.50
C LEU A 74 -6.67 -8.14 3.92
N GLY A 75 -6.90 -6.83 3.79
CA GLY A 75 -8.16 -6.22 4.16
C GLY A 75 -8.19 -4.73 3.80
N VAL A 76 -9.41 -4.20 3.71
CA VAL A 76 -9.67 -2.78 3.44
C VAL A 76 -10.58 -2.26 4.53
N ARG A 77 -10.24 -1.11 5.10
CA ARG A 77 -11.06 -0.38 6.07
C ARG A 77 -11.33 1.00 5.47
N VAL A 78 -12.61 1.35 5.39
CA VAL A 78 -13.05 2.66 4.94
C VAL A 78 -13.72 3.33 6.14
N HIS A 79 -13.25 4.51 6.49
CA HIS A 79 -13.80 5.31 7.57
C HIS A 79 -14.37 6.61 7.00
N GLU A 80 -15.68 6.78 7.11
CA GLU A 80 -16.39 7.98 6.65
C GLU A 80 -17.08 8.65 7.83
N SER A 81 -16.77 9.93 8.07
CA SER A 81 -17.40 10.75 9.10
C SER A 81 -17.67 12.15 8.57
N GLY A 82 -18.89 12.38 8.06
CA GLY A 82 -19.34 13.67 7.56
C GLY A 82 -18.51 14.17 6.37
N HIS A 83 -17.55 15.07 6.64
CA HIS A 83 -16.64 15.66 5.64
C HIS A 83 -15.28 14.99 5.56
N TYR A 84 -15.03 13.96 6.37
CA TYR A 84 -13.78 13.20 6.37
C TYR A 84 -14.01 11.79 5.83
N SER A 85 -13.13 11.38 4.93
CA SER A 85 -13.07 10.02 4.41
C SER A 85 -11.61 9.59 4.42
N GLU A 86 -11.36 8.41 4.96
CA GLU A 86 -10.06 7.75 4.97
C GLU A 86 -10.23 6.30 4.54
N THR A 87 -9.27 5.78 3.77
CA THR A 87 -9.18 4.36 3.45
C THR A 87 -7.81 3.84 3.83
N ASP A 88 -7.82 2.77 4.62
CA ASP A 88 -6.65 2.00 5.01
C ASP A 88 -6.72 0.61 4.38
N ILE A 89 -5.64 0.17 3.75
CA ILE A 89 -5.48 -1.17 3.19
C ILE A 89 -4.37 -1.87 3.94
N GLN A 90 -4.71 -2.98 4.58
CA GLN A 90 -3.73 -3.86 5.18
C GLN A 90 -3.10 -4.74 4.10
N VAL A 91 -1.77 -4.78 4.07
CA VAL A 91 -0.99 -5.49 3.06
C VAL A 91 0.07 -6.39 3.68
N GLU A 92 0.35 -7.49 3.01
CA GLU A 92 1.48 -8.38 3.31
C GLU A 92 2.13 -8.80 2.00
N GLY A 93 3.45 -8.83 1.95
CA GLY A 93 4.19 -9.12 0.74
C GLY A 93 5.64 -9.42 0.99
N ARG A 94 6.43 -9.26 -0.07
CA ARG A 94 7.86 -9.47 -0.07
C ARG A 94 8.55 -8.59 -1.10
N PHE A 95 9.87 -8.46 -1.02
CA PHE A 95 10.65 -7.88 -2.12
C PHE A 95 10.44 -8.70 -3.40
N SER A 96 10.12 -8.04 -4.52
CA SER A 96 9.93 -8.71 -5.81
C SER A 96 11.26 -9.17 -6.42
N ARG A 97 12.35 -8.49 -6.07
CA ARG A 97 13.73 -8.90 -6.31
C ARG A 97 14.49 -8.78 -5.00
N CYS A 98 15.15 -9.85 -4.56
CA CYS A 98 16.13 -9.73 -3.49
C CYS A 98 17.18 -8.68 -3.93
N PRO A 99 17.50 -7.68 -3.08
CA PRO A 99 18.64 -6.81 -3.33
C PRO A 99 19.96 -7.60 -3.36
#